data_AF-A0A7X6YB76-F1
#
_entry.id   AF-A0A7X6YB76-F1
#
_cell.length_a   1.000
_cell.length_b   1.000
_cell.length_c   1.000
_cell.angle_alpha   90.00
_cell.angle_beta   90.00
_cell.angle_gamma   90.00
#
_symmetry.space_group_name_H-M   'P 1'
#
loop_
_entity.id
_entity.type
_entity.pdbx_description
1 polymer ?
#
loop_
_entity_poly.entity_id
_entity_poly.type
_entity_poly.pdbx_seq_one_letter_code
_entity_poly.pdbx_strand_id
1 'polypeptide(L)'
;MLYICLMSVKALAPIFTVQQDRFLAETSTAVFLYLLQDGEVYAMNSFPHLQKLGFLLDADEIGTFHSHEFTEVILLVKGQLIHDINGARRTLPSGSLVFVRPYDLHRLLPVDAGRAVFASLVLTAAVVRDLMSYLCTPAIAHRFNAAPEAPCLHLPPDEARDLMLEMEKVSNEQAVAPQNSVLMARVLAARLFAGHLLPTRAGAARDDKPLPPPWLEHLREQAERWDSLARAPSRLHAACPCHPSHLCKCFRRYYDETPTDFINRLRLRQAVRRLKHPEAKVATIAAELGFDSLSHFHRLFKRQYGITPAACRRAGFDGEAVDLLF
;
A
#
# COMPACT_ATOMS: atom_id res chain seq x y z
N MET A 1 -8.11 5.15 -32.13
CA MET A 1 -8.13 3.68 -32.20
C MET A 1 -6.99 3.20 -31.31
N LEU A 2 -7.29 2.89 -30.05
CA LEU A 2 -6.30 2.47 -29.07
C LEU A 2 -5.81 1.08 -29.47
N TYR A 3 -4.55 0.95 -29.91
CA TYR A 3 -3.92 -0.36 -30.13
C TYR A 3 -3.61 -0.96 -28.75
N ILE A 4 -4.61 -1.53 -28.11
CA ILE A 4 -4.44 -2.24 -26.84
C ILE A 4 -3.99 -3.65 -27.19
N CYS A 5 -2.72 -3.98 -26.91
CA CYS A 5 -2.29 -5.37 -26.89
C CYS A 5 -2.88 -6.01 -25.64
N LEU A 6 -4.00 -6.71 -25.77
CA LEU A 6 -4.60 -7.48 -24.68
C LEU A 6 -3.90 -8.84 -24.61
N MET A 7 -3.07 -9.06 -23.59
CA MET A 7 -2.46 -10.36 -23.33
C MET A 7 -3.09 -10.99 -22.08
N SER A 8 -3.63 -12.20 -22.22
CA SER A 8 -4.06 -13.03 -21.09
C SER A 8 -2.82 -13.58 -20.37
N VAL A 9 -2.81 -13.53 -19.03
CA VAL A 9 -1.62 -13.83 -18.20
C VAL A 9 -1.45 -15.34 -17.92
N LYS A 10 -2.28 -16.20 -18.49
CA LYS A 10 -2.48 -17.63 -18.14
C LYS A 10 -1.31 -18.63 -18.26
N ALA A 11 -0.04 -18.24 -18.37
CA ALA A 11 1.02 -19.20 -18.73
C ALA A 11 2.41 -19.09 -18.05
N LEU A 12 2.57 -18.45 -16.90
CA LEU A 12 3.86 -18.53 -16.16
C LEU A 12 3.66 -18.68 -14.65
N ALA A 13 4.17 -19.78 -14.10
CA ALA A 13 4.16 -20.15 -12.67
C ALA A 13 5.09 -19.25 -11.80
N PRO A 14 5.15 -19.40 -10.46
CA PRO A 14 5.20 -18.31 -9.49
C PRO A 14 6.59 -17.69 -9.33
N ILE A 15 6.86 -16.59 -10.05
CA ILE A 15 8.13 -15.83 -9.95
C ILE A 15 7.86 -14.35 -9.56
N PHE A 16 6.61 -13.93 -9.40
CA PHE A 16 6.20 -12.53 -9.55
C PHE A 16 6.35 -11.62 -8.33
N THR A 17 6.28 -12.10 -7.07
CA THR A 17 6.57 -11.23 -5.91
C THR A 17 8.00 -10.65 -5.99
N VAL A 18 8.91 -11.35 -6.67
CA VAL A 18 10.31 -10.93 -6.89
C VAL A 18 10.42 -9.88 -8.02
N GLN A 19 9.44 -9.81 -8.92
CA GLN A 19 9.55 -9.03 -10.16
C GLN A 19 9.05 -7.59 -9.97
N GLN A 20 7.87 -7.33 -9.41
CA GLN A 20 7.42 -5.94 -9.20
C GLN A 20 8.36 -5.17 -8.25
N ASP A 21 8.84 -5.84 -7.19
CA ASP A 21 9.85 -5.30 -6.27
C ASP A 21 11.18 -5.01 -6.98
N ARG A 22 11.61 -5.88 -7.91
CA ARG A 22 12.82 -5.65 -8.72
C ARG A 22 12.65 -4.46 -9.68
N PHE A 23 11.49 -4.33 -10.33
CA PHE A 23 11.22 -3.19 -11.21
C PHE A 23 11.18 -1.87 -10.43
N LEU A 24 10.60 -1.88 -9.24
CA LEU A 24 10.59 -0.74 -8.33
C LEU A 24 11.96 -0.46 -7.74
N ALA A 25 12.82 -1.46 -7.55
CA ALA A 25 14.21 -1.24 -7.15
C ALA A 25 15.00 -0.47 -8.22
N GLU A 26 14.68 -0.67 -9.50
CA GLU A 26 15.33 0.02 -10.62
C GLU A 26 14.76 1.43 -10.85
N THR A 27 13.44 1.60 -10.74
CA THR A 27 12.75 2.84 -11.17
C THR A 27 12.23 3.70 -10.03
N SER A 28 12.05 3.14 -8.83
CA SER A 28 11.42 3.74 -7.65
C SER A 28 9.96 4.19 -7.80
N THR A 29 9.46 4.33 -9.02
CA THR A 29 8.10 4.77 -9.38
C THR A 29 7.68 4.15 -10.71
N ALA A 30 6.41 3.75 -10.87
CA ALA A 30 5.92 3.14 -12.10
C ALA A 30 4.41 3.38 -12.31
N VAL A 31 3.96 3.39 -13.57
CA VAL A 31 2.53 3.42 -13.91
C VAL A 31 2.15 2.23 -14.78
N PHE A 32 1.11 1.52 -14.35
CA PHE A 32 0.53 0.38 -15.04
C PHE A 32 -0.94 0.64 -15.38
N LEU A 33 -1.37 0.19 -16.56
CA LEU A 33 -2.75 0.30 -17.02
C LEU A 33 -3.34 -1.10 -17.19
N TYR A 34 -4.53 -1.33 -16.64
CA TYR A 34 -5.17 -2.65 -16.60
C TYR A 34 -6.62 -2.60 -17.11
N LEU A 35 -7.01 -3.67 -17.81
CA LEU A 35 -8.39 -4.03 -18.12
C LEU A 35 -8.72 -5.31 -17.37
N LEU A 36 -9.76 -5.29 -16.55
CA LEU A 36 -10.40 -6.49 -16.03
C LEU A 36 -11.62 -6.79 -16.90
N GLN A 37 -11.71 -7.99 -17.44
CA GLN A 37 -12.83 -8.44 -18.25
C GLN A 37 -13.01 -9.95 -18.08
N ASP A 38 -14.26 -10.39 -17.89
CA ASP A 38 -14.60 -11.82 -17.79
C ASP A 38 -13.80 -12.57 -16.70
N GLY A 39 -13.45 -11.86 -15.61
CA GLY A 39 -12.65 -12.39 -14.51
C GLY A 39 -11.13 -12.38 -14.75
N GLU A 40 -10.68 -11.95 -15.92
CA GLU A 40 -9.27 -11.93 -16.33
C GLU A 40 -8.73 -10.51 -16.36
N VAL A 41 -7.46 -10.33 -15.96
CA VAL A 41 -6.75 -9.05 -15.99
C VAL A 41 -5.79 -9.02 -17.17
N TYR A 42 -5.84 -7.92 -17.90
CA TYR A 42 -5.02 -7.65 -19.07
C TYR A 42 -4.25 -6.35 -18.84
N ALA A 43 -2.93 -6.36 -18.99
CA ALA A 43 -2.15 -5.12 -19.02
C ALA A 43 -2.35 -4.43 -20.37
N MET A 44 -2.90 -3.21 -20.36
CA MET A 44 -3.27 -2.49 -21.59
C MET A 44 -2.07 -1.89 -22.32
N ASN A 45 -0.97 -1.64 -21.61
CA ASN A 45 0.30 -1.17 -22.18
C ASN A 45 1.37 -2.24 -21.95
N SER A 46 1.60 -3.09 -22.95
CA SER A 46 2.64 -4.12 -22.89
C SER A 46 3.94 -3.57 -23.46
N PHE A 47 4.98 -3.50 -22.63
CA PHE A 47 6.35 -3.43 -23.12
C PHE A 47 6.79 -4.83 -23.55
N PRO A 48 7.36 -5.02 -24.76
CA PRO A 48 7.97 -6.29 -25.14
C PRO A 48 9.12 -6.71 -24.20
N HIS A 49 9.78 -5.76 -23.54
CA HIS A 49 10.84 -6.04 -22.57
C HIS A 49 10.32 -6.41 -21.17
N LEU A 50 9.21 -5.81 -20.70
CA LEU A 50 8.57 -6.26 -19.45
C LEU A 50 7.91 -7.63 -19.62
N GLN A 51 7.52 -8.00 -20.85
CA GLN A 51 7.06 -9.34 -21.20
C GLN A 51 8.19 -10.38 -21.14
N LYS A 52 9.40 -10.05 -21.60
CA LYS A 52 10.58 -10.93 -21.45
C LYS A 52 11.07 -11.09 -20.02
N LEU A 53 10.67 -10.17 -19.13
CA LEU A 53 11.16 -10.09 -17.75
C LEU A 53 10.09 -10.39 -16.68
N GLY A 54 8.83 -10.61 -17.08
CA GLY A 54 7.73 -11.06 -16.22
C GLY A 54 7.26 -10.04 -15.16
N PHE A 55 6.86 -8.83 -15.53
CA PHE A 55 6.48 -7.79 -14.54
C PHE A 55 4.97 -7.45 -14.46
N LEU A 56 4.06 -8.36 -14.84
CA LEU A 56 2.61 -8.08 -14.89
C LEU A 56 1.84 -8.79 -13.77
N LEU A 57 0.83 -8.12 -13.19
CA LEU A 57 -0.10 -8.71 -12.21
C LEU A 57 -0.98 -9.77 -12.89
N ASP A 58 -1.16 -10.91 -12.24
CA ASP A 58 -2.15 -11.91 -12.64
C ASP A 58 -3.54 -11.57 -12.05
N ALA A 59 -4.61 -11.98 -12.73
CA ALA A 59 -6.00 -11.79 -12.31
C ALA A 59 -6.29 -12.40 -10.94
N ASP A 60 -5.71 -13.57 -10.68
CA ASP A 60 -5.86 -14.29 -9.42
C ASP A 60 -5.18 -13.55 -8.26
N GLU A 61 -4.09 -12.80 -8.51
CA GLU A 61 -3.39 -12.02 -7.47
C GLU A 61 -4.17 -10.77 -7.06
N ILE A 62 -4.75 -10.06 -8.04
CA ILE A 62 -5.60 -8.91 -7.75
C ILE A 62 -6.86 -9.36 -6.99
N GLY A 63 -7.39 -10.54 -7.32
CA GLY A 63 -8.55 -11.14 -6.65
C GLY A 63 -8.28 -11.78 -5.29
N THR A 64 -7.01 -12.04 -4.95
CA THR A 64 -6.60 -12.60 -3.65
C THR A 64 -6.02 -11.53 -2.74
N PHE A 65 -6.11 -11.76 -1.42
CA PHE A 65 -5.61 -10.78 -0.46
C PHE A 65 -4.08 -10.71 -0.49
N HIS A 66 -3.55 -9.54 -0.84
CA HIS A 66 -2.12 -9.29 -0.90
C HIS A 66 -1.76 -7.97 -0.20
N SER A 67 -0.47 -7.76 -0.01
CA SER A 67 0.10 -6.53 0.56
C SER A 67 1.51 -6.28 0.03
N HIS A 68 1.89 -5.01 -0.07
CA HIS A 68 3.15 -4.57 -0.63
C HIS A 68 3.86 -3.54 0.27
N GLU A 69 5.16 -3.34 0.04
CA GLU A 69 5.99 -2.38 0.81
C GLU A 69 5.98 -0.96 0.18
N PHE A 70 5.30 -0.80 -0.94
CA PHE A 70 5.15 0.46 -1.67
C PHE A 70 3.76 1.07 -1.45
N THR A 71 3.57 2.29 -1.93
CA THR A 71 2.24 2.90 -2.03
C THR A 71 1.72 2.69 -3.43
N GLU A 72 0.46 2.32 -3.54
CA GLU A 72 -0.24 2.18 -4.81
C GLU A 72 -1.42 3.15 -4.86
N VAL A 73 -1.46 4.00 -5.88
CA VAL A 73 -2.57 4.89 -6.15
C VAL A 73 -3.37 4.31 -7.32
N ILE A 74 -4.59 3.87 -7.04
CA ILE A 74 -5.47 3.18 -7.99
C ILE A 74 -6.54 4.16 -8.46
N LEU A 75 -6.62 4.38 -9.78
CA LEU A 75 -7.69 5.12 -10.42
C LEU A 75 -8.58 4.17 -11.21
N LEU A 76 -9.85 4.04 -10.82
CA LEU A 76 -10.85 3.31 -11.60
C LEU A 76 -11.52 4.26 -12.60
N VAL A 77 -11.35 4.01 -13.89
CA VAL A 77 -11.83 4.89 -14.98
C VAL A 77 -13.17 4.39 -15.52
N LYS A 78 -13.30 3.09 -15.72
CA LYS A 78 -14.51 2.47 -16.27
C LYS A 78 -14.91 1.26 -15.43
N GLY A 79 -16.22 1.04 -15.30
CA GLY A 79 -16.79 -0.14 -14.64
C GLY A 79 -16.89 0.04 -13.13
N GLN A 80 -17.02 -1.08 -12.42
CA GLN A 80 -17.09 -1.11 -10.96
C GLN A 80 -16.25 -2.26 -10.44
N LEU A 81 -15.58 -2.03 -9.30
CA LEU A 81 -14.82 -3.06 -8.59
C LEU A 81 -15.23 -3.09 -7.12
N ILE A 82 -15.18 -4.26 -6.50
CA ILE A 82 -15.23 -4.38 -5.04
C ILE A 82 -13.80 -4.30 -4.53
N HIS A 83 -13.53 -3.40 -3.60
CA HIS A 83 -12.25 -3.30 -2.91
C HIS A 83 -12.42 -3.76 -1.46
N ASP A 84 -11.85 -4.92 -1.16
CA ASP A 84 -11.70 -5.38 0.22
C ASP A 84 -10.33 -4.88 0.71
N ILE A 85 -10.30 -4.11 1.80
CA ILE A 85 -9.07 -3.55 2.36
C ILE A 85 -9.15 -3.46 3.88
N ASN A 86 -8.16 -4.04 4.56
CA ASN A 86 -8.04 -4.04 6.03
C ASN A 86 -9.34 -4.44 6.76
N GLY A 87 -10.10 -5.38 6.20
CA GLY A 87 -11.38 -5.85 6.75
C GLY A 87 -12.60 -4.99 6.40
N ALA A 88 -12.43 -3.85 5.74
CA ALA A 88 -13.53 -3.08 5.15
C ALA A 88 -13.79 -3.55 3.71
N ARG A 89 -15.06 -3.51 3.28
CA ARG A 89 -15.49 -3.80 1.90
C ARG A 89 -16.18 -2.57 1.33
N ARG A 90 -15.74 -2.10 0.16
CA ARG A 90 -16.37 -0.99 -0.57
C ARG A 90 -16.57 -1.32 -2.03
N THR A 91 -17.59 -0.72 -2.64
CA THR A 91 -17.72 -0.71 -4.10
C THR A 91 -17.09 0.56 -4.64
N LEU A 92 -16.13 0.41 -5.55
CA LEU A 92 -15.48 1.49 -6.28
C LEU A 92 -16.24 1.70 -7.60
N PRO A 93 -16.96 2.82 -7.77
CA PRO A 93 -17.45 3.24 -9.08
C PRO A 93 -16.34 3.90 -9.91
N SER A 94 -16.53 4.01 -11.22
CA SER A 94 -15.77 4.92 -12.10
C SER A 94 -15.53 6.29 -11.45
N GLY A 95 -14.31 6.80 -11.54
CA GLY A 95 -13.86 8.02 -10.87
C GLY A 95 -13.23 7.79 -9.48
N SER A 96 -13.28 6.57 -8.94
CA SER A 96 -12.66 6.28 -7.64
C SER A 96 -11.13 6.36 -7.73
N LEU A 97 -10.53 7.15 -6.84
CA LEU A 97 -9.09 7.29 -6.68
C LEU A 97 -8.71 6.85 -5.26
N VAL A 98 -7.99 5.72 -5.14
CA VAL A 98 -7.68 5.07 -3.87
C VAL A 98 -6.18 5.08 -3.60
N PHE A 99 -5.78 5.43 -2.38
CA PHE A 99 -4.39 5.44 -1.94
C PHE A 99 -4.13 4.23 -1.03
N VAL A 100 -3.72 3.10 -1.60
CA VAL A 100 -3.34 1.90 -0.87
C VAL A 100 -1.93 2.10 -0.30
N ARG A 101 -1.80 2.02 1.01
CA ARG A 101 -0.54 2.31 1.72
C ARG A 101 0.29 1.04 1.87
N PRO A 102 1.60 1.15 2.19
CA PRO A 102 2.40 0.00 2.51
C PRO A 102 1.76 -0.82 3.63
N TYR A 103 1.70 -2.13 3.43
CA TYR A 103 1.10 -3.12 4.33
C TYR A 103 -0.40 -3.02 4.55
N ASP A 104 -1.12 -2.19 3.80
CA ASP A 104 -2.56 -2.38 3.68
C ASP A 104 -2.78 -3.75 3.02
N LEU A 105 -3.61 -4.59 3.65
CA LEU A 105 -3.96 -5.90 3.11
C LEU A 105 -5.23 -5.72 2.28
N HIS A 106 -5.14 -5.95 0.97
CA HIS A 106 -6.24 -5.66 0.06
C HIS A 106 -6.38 -6.65 -1.08
N ARG A 107 -7.53 -6.59 -1.76
CA ARG A 107 -7.83 -7.23 -3.04
C ARG A 107 -8.90 -6.45 -3.80
N LEU A 108 -8.92 -6.60 -5.11
CA LEU A 108 -9.97 -6.07 -5.97
C LEU A 108 -10.72 -7.22 -6.63
N LEU A 109 -12.04 -7.19 -6.58
CA LEU A 109 -12.90 -8.19 -7.21
C LEU A 109 -13.79 -7.51 -8.26
N PRO A 110 -14.12 -8.20 -9.36
CA PRO A 110 -15.17 -7.75 -10.26
C PRO A 110 -16.51 -7.67 -9.52
N VAL A 111 -17.30 -6.62 -9.79
CA VAL A 111 -18.72 -6.59 -9.37
C VAL A 111 -19.55 -7.54 -10.23
N ASP A 112 -19.25 -7.60 -11.52
CA ASP A 112 -19.89 -8.45 -12.53
C ASP A 112 -18.86 -8.86 -13.61
N ALA A 113 -19.30 -9.63 -14.61
CA ALA A 113 -18.44 -10.02 -15.75
C ALA A 113 -18.11 -8.84 -16.70
N GLY A 114 -18.57 -7.63 -16.39
CA GLY A 114 -18.35 -6.44 -17.18
C GLY A 114 -16.89 -5.99 -17.21
N ARG A 115 -16.62 -5.04 -18.11
CA ARG A 115 -15.28 -4.47 -18.28
C ARG A 115 -15.01 -3.38 -17.25
N ALA A 116 -13.99 -3.57 -16.43
CA ALA A 116 -13.44 -2.53 -15.58
C ALA A 116 -12.06 -2.10 -16.09
N VAL A 117 -11.80 -0.80 -16.16
CA VAL A 117 -10.49 -0.25 -16.57
C VAL A 117 -9.95 0.58 -15.43
N PHE A 118 -8.77 0.23 -14.96
CA PHE A 118 -8.10 0.95 -13.89
C PHE A 118 -6.61 1.15 -14.17
N ALA A 119 -6.04 2.16 -13.54
CA ALA A 119 -4.62 2.48 -13.62
C ALA A 119 -4.03 2.50 -12.21
N SER A 120 -2.81 2.00 -12.08
CA SER A 120 -2.06 1.98 -10.83
C SER A 120 -0.78 2.79 -10.97
N LEU A 121 -0.62 3.84 -10.16
CA LEU A 121 0.66 4.51 -9.94
C LEU A 121 1.30 3.93 -8.68
N VAL A 122 2.48 3.35 -8.83
CA VAL A 122 3.21 2.70 -7.75
C VAL A 122 4.41 3.55 -7.34
N LEU A 123 4.59 3.77 -6.04
CA LEU A 123 5.63 4.63 -5.47
C LEU A 123 6.30 3.91 -4.31
N THR A 124 7.62 3.75 -4.36
CA THR A 124 8.37 3.19 -3.22
C THR A 124 8.19 4.01 -1.95
N ALA A 125 8.30 3.36 -0.78
CA ALA A 125 8.20 4.04 0.51
C ALA A 125 9.21 5.20 0.67
N ALA A 126 10.38 5.11 0.02
CA ALA A 126 11.36 6.19 0.02
C ALA A 126 10.84 7.44 -0.69
N VAL A 127 10.29 7.30 -1.90
CA VAL A 127 9.71 8.42 -2.66
C VAL A 127 8.54 9.06 -1.89
N VAL A 128 7.66 8.24 -1.32
CA VAL A 128 6.52 8.76 -0.55
C VAL A 128 6.97 9.49 0.71
N ARG A 129 7.96 8.97 1.43
CA ARG A 129 8.52 9.66 2.60
C ARG A 129 9.09 11.02 2.22
N ASP A 130 9.90 11.09 1.16
CA ASP A 130 10.52 12.35 0.74
C ASP A 130 9.44 13.36 0.30
N LEU A 131 8.44 12.90 -0.46
CA LEU A 131 7.30 13.70 -0.90
C LEU A 131 6.46 14.20 0.29
N MET A 132 6.16 13.33 1.26
CA MET A 132 5.41 13.70 2.47
C MET A 132 6.20 14.70 3.33
N SER A 133 7.51 14.51 3.45
CA SER A 133 8.38 15.44 4.20
C SER A 133 8.40 16.84 3.59
N TYR A 134 8.23 16.94 2.26
CA TYR A 134 8.18 18.20 1.55
C TYR A 134 6.78 18.83 1.54
N LEU A 135 5.73 18.03 1.32
CA LEU A 135 4.36 18.52 1.14
C LEU A 135 3.56 18.68 2.43
N CYS A 136 3.89 17.92 3.47
CA CYS A 136 3.04 17.77 4.65
C CYS A 136 3.70 18.29 5.91
N THR A 137 2.85 18.71 6.85
CA THR A 137 3.23 18.69 8.25
C THR A 137 3.19 17.26 8.79
N PRO A 138 3.91 16.96 9.89
CA PRO A 138 3.91 15.62 10.48
C PRO A 138 2.52 15.16 10.93
N ALA A 139 1.64 16.10 11.31
CA ALA A 139 0.25 15.82 11.66
C ALA A 139 -0.57 15.34 10.44
N ILE A 140 -0.41 16.00 9.28
CA ILE A 140 -1.07 15.62 8.03
C ILE A 140 -0.55 14.24 7.56
N ALA A 141 0.77 14.05 7.56
CA ALA A 141 1.39 12.77 7.20
C ALA A 141 0.93 11.64 8.13
N HIS A 142 0.80 11.92 9.43
CA HIS A 142 0.29 10.95 10.40
C HIS A 142 -1.15 10.54 10.08
N ARG A 143 -2.05 11.51 9.87
CA ARG A 143 -3.47 11.24 9.58
C ARG A 143 -3.63 10.33 8.36
N PHE A 144 -2.88 10.59 7.30
CA PHE A 144 -2.85 9.74 6.11
C PHE A 144 -2.45 8.29 6.46
N ASN A 145 -1.39 8.13 7.26
CA ASN A 145 -0.82 6.82 7.61
C ASN A 145 -1.58 6.05 8.71
N ALA A 146 -2.36 6.74 9.54
CA ALA A 146 -3.06 6.17 10.70
C ALA A 146 -4.55 5.97 10.47
N ALA A 147 -5.11 6.51 9.37
CA ALA A 147 -6.50 6.25 9.01
C ALA A 147 -6.77 4.73 8.98
N PRO A 148 -7.89 4.26 9.55
CA PRO A 148 -8.19 2.83 9.58
C PRO A 148 -8.37 2.26 8.17
N GLU A 149 -8.84 3.10 7.25
CA GLU A 149 -9.10 2.77 5.85
C GLU A 149 -8.12 3.49 4.92
N ALA A 150 -7.86 2.88 3.76
CA ALA A 150 -7.15 3.56 2.69
C ALA A 150 -7.95 4.79 2.23
N PRO A 151 -7.30 5.96 2.12
CA PRO A 151 -7.98 7.14 1.62
C PRO A 151 -8.53 6.93 0.21
N CYS A 152 -9.77 7.35 0.00
CA CYS A 152 -10.49 7.18 -1.25
C CYS A 152 -11.20 8.49 -1.60
N LEU A 153 -10.94 9.00 -2.79
CA LEU A 153 -11.60 10.18 -3.37
C LEU A 153 -12.44 9.73 -4.56
N HIS A 154 -13.43 10.55 -4.92
CA HIS A 154 -14.21 10.36 -6.12
C HIS A 154 -14.03 11.57 -7.02
N LEU A 155 -13.46 11.34 -8.20
CA LEU A 155 -13.20 12.36 -9.21
C LEU A 155 -14.38 12.46 -10.18
N PRO A 156 -14.74 13.67 -10.64
CA PRO A 156 -15.62 13.85 -11.78
C PRO A 156 -15.11 13.09 -13.02
N PRO A 157 -16.00 12.63 -13.92
CA PRO A 157 -15.61 11.83 -15.08
C PRO A 157 -14.54 12.47 -15.97
N ASP A 158 -14.61 13.79 -16.19
CA ASP A 158 -13.62 14.50 -17.00
C ASP A 158 -12.25 14.53 -16.30
N GLU A 159 -12.21 14.81 -14.99
CA GLU A 159 -10.97 14.80 -14.21
C GLU A 159 -10.34 13.40 -14.14
N ALA A 160 -11.16 12.35 -13.97
CA ALA A 160 -10.71 10.97 -13.99
C ALA A 160 -10.11 10.59 -15.35
N ARG A 161 -10.74 11.02 -16.46
CA ARG A 161 -10.21 10.81 -17.81
C ARG A 161 -8.89 11.54 -18.02
N ASP A 162 -8.80 12.80 -17.62
CA ASP A 162 -7.60 13.61 -17.81
C ASP A 162 -6.42 13.05 -17.00
N LEU A 163 -6.69 12.60 -15.77
CA LEU A 163 -5.71 11.91 -14.95
C LEU A 163 -5.27 10.58 -15.58
N MET A 164 -6.21 9.80 -16.14
CA MET A 164 -5.87 8.56 -16.87
C MET A 164 -4.93 8.84 -18.05
N LEU A 165 -5.20 9.89 -18.84
CA LEU A 165 -4.34 10.27 -19.95
C LEU A 165 -2.94 10.71 -19.47
N GLU A 166 -2.83 11.33 -18.31
CA GLU A 166 -1.52 11.67 -17.72
C GLU A 166 -0.77 10.42 -17.24
N MET A 167 -1.46 9.51 -16.57
CA MET A 167 -0.91 8.19 -16.18
C MET A 167 -0.43 7.41 -17.41
N GLU A 168 -1.21 7.41 -18.49
CA GLU A 168 -0.82 6.82 -19.76
C GLU A 168 0.44 7.50 -20.35
N LYS A 169 0.54 8.84 -20.31
CA LYS A 169 1.75 9.55 -20.74
C LYS A 169 2.98 9.14 -19.93
N VAL A 170 2.86 9.03 -18.60
CA VAL A 170 3.96 8.53 -17.75
C VAL A 170 4.36 7.11 -18.15
N SER A 171 3.36 6.23 -18.31
CA SER A 171 3.56 4.84 -18.72
C SER A 171 4.25 4.73 -20.09
N ASN A 172 3.85 5.55 -21.05
CA ASN A 172 4.44 5.59 -22.38
C ASN A 172 5.87 6.18 -22.38
N GLU A 173 6.10 7.26 -21.63
CA GLU A 173 7.43 7.86 -21.51
C GLU A 173 8.44 6.88 -20.90
N GLN A 174 7.99 5.99 -20.00
CA GLN A 174 8.84 4.96 -19.41
C GLN A 174 9.47 4.05 -20.47
N ALA A 175 8.81 3.87 -21.63
CA ALA A 175 9.31 3.04 -22.73
C ALA A 175 10.39 3.76 -23.56
N VAL A 176 10.34 5.09 -23.59
CA VAL A 176 11.16 5.92 -24.47
C VAL A 176 12.33 6.51 -23.71
N ALA A 177 12.07 7.10 -22.55
CA ALA A 177 13.04 7.75 -21.69
C ALA A 177 12.70 7.50 -20.20
N PRO A 178 13.19 6.38 -19.61
CA PRO A 178 12.91 6.02 -18.22
C PRO A 178 13.19 7.15 -17.21
N GLN A 179 14.25 7.92 -17.41
CA GLN A 179 14.59 9.03 -16.51
C GLN A 179 13.53 10.14 -16.50
N ASN A 180 12.95 10.46 -17.67
CA ASN A 180 11.87 11.45 -17.79
C ASN A 180 10.60 10.93 -17.12
N SER A 181 10.26 9.66 -17.36
CA SER A 181 9.06 9.05 -16.77
C SER A 181 9.10 9.03 -15.24
N VAL A 182 10.28 8.82 -14.63
CA VAL A 182 10.45 8.92 -13.18
C VAL A 182 10.16 10.33 -12.68
N LEU A 183 10.64 11.36 -13.39
CA LEU A 183 10.34 12.75 -13.04
C LEU A 183 8.83 13.05 -13.18
N MET A 184 8.22 12.61 -14.29
CA MET A 184 6.78 12.80 -14.52
C MET A 184 5.94 12.08 -13.46
N ALA A 185 6.30 10.85 -13.09
CA ALA A 185 5.65 10.10 -12.03
C ALA A 185 5.73 10.80 -10.67
N ARG A 186 6.89 11.42 -10.35
CA ARG A 186 7.06 12.19 -9.11
C ARG A 186 6.23 13.47 -9.10
N VAL A 187 6.18 14.19 -10.22
CA VAL A 187 5.33 15.40 -10.36
C VAL A 187 3.85 15.03 -10.21
N LEU A 188 3.43 13.96 -10.89
CA LEU A 188 2.08 13.42 -10.77
C LEU A 188 1.75 13.02 -9.33
N ALA A 189 2.64 12.27 -8.68
CA ALA A 189 2.49 11.90 -7.28
C ALA A 189 2.32 13.14 -6.40
N ALA A 190 3.20 14.13 -6.52
CA ALA A 190 3.12 15.35 -5.71
C ALA A 190 1.78 16.07 -5.85
N ARG A 191 1.26 16.13 -7.09
CA ARG A 191 -0.06 16.70 -7.39
C ARG A 191 -1.20 15.90 -6.76
N LEU A 192 -1.18 14.56 -6.87
CA LEU A 192 -2.20 13.68 -6.31
C LEU A 192 -2.24 13.75 -4.79
N PHE A 193 -1.08 13.68 -4.14
CA PHE A 193 -0.97 13.81 -2.70
C PHE A 193 -1.40 15.21 -2.24
N ALA A 194 -0.92 16.29 -2.88
CA ALA A 194 -1.37 17.63 -2.53
C ALA A 194 -2.90 17.78 -2.66
N GLY A 195 -3.50 17.28 -3.73
CA GLY A 195 -4.95 17.31 -3.94
C GLY A 195 -5.73 16.53 -2.87
N HIS A 196 -5.19 15.43 -2.37
CA HIS A 196 -5.79 14.65 -1.29
C HIS A 196 -5.64 15.31 0.09
N LEU A 197 -4.47 15.88 0.35
CA LEU A 197 -4.10 16.41 1.66
C LEU A 197 -4.66 17.81 1.90
N LEU A 198 -4.94 18.56 0.82
CA LEU A 198 -5.66 19.82 0.89
C LEU A 198 -7.12 19.53 1.29
N PRO A 199 -7.62 20.13 2.39
CA PRO A 199 -8.99 19.93 2.79
C PRO A 199 -9.93 20.37 1.68
N THR A 200 -10.80 19.48 1.22
CA THR A 200 -11.93 19.86 0.36
C THR A 200 -12.73 20.91 1.14
N ARG A 201 -12.94 22.09 0.54
CA ARG A 201 -13.59 23.26 1.16
C ARG A 201 -14.94 22.98 1.83
N ALA A 202 -15.58 21.83 1.54
CA ALA A 202 -16.91 21.48 2.00
C ALA A 202 -17.00 20.76 3.36
N GLY A 203 -15.87 20.43 4.03
CA GLY A 203 -15.94 19.67 5.29
C GLY A 203 -14.73 19.82 6.22
N ALA A 204 -13.83 20.76 5.94
CA ALA A 204 -12.66 21.00 6.76
C ALA A 204 -13.08 21.65 8.08
N ALA A 205 -13.32 20.83 9.12
CA ALA A 205 -12.93 21.25 10.45
C ALA A 205 -11.47 21.72 10.31
N ARG A 206 -11.22 23.02 10.53
CA ARG A 206 -9.86 23.54 10.61
C ARG A 206 -9.18 22.70 11.68
N ASP A 207 -8.27 21.84 11.25
CA ASP A 207 -7.58 20.92 12.13
C ASP A 207 -6.48 21.74 12.82
N ASP A 208 -6.88 22.50 13.84
CA ASP A 208 -6.02 23.38 14.65
C ASP A 208 -5.08 22.56 15.56
N LYS A 209 -4.84 21.28 15.26
CA LYS A 209 -3.91 20.46 16.03
C LYS A 209 -2.49 21.02 15.86
N PRO A 210 -1.82 21.38 16.96
CA PRO A 210 -0.47 21.90 16.89
C PRO A 210 0.47 20.85 16.31
N LEU A 211 1.54 21.31 15.66
CA LEU A 211 2.61 20.43 15.20
C LEU A 211 3.21 19.66 16.37
N PRO A 212 3.59 18.37 16.20
CA PRO A 212 4.31 17.66 17.22
C PRO A 212 5.64 18.38 17.49
N PRO A 213 6.14 18.37 18.74
CA PRO A 213 7.45 18.91 19.03
C PRO A 213 8.53 18.07 18.30
N PRO A 214 9.65 18.67 17.85
CA PRO A 214 10.66 17.97 17.05
C PRO A 214 11.21 16.69 17.67
N TRP A 215 11.33 16.63 19.01
CA TRP A 215 11.79 15.43 19.69
C TRP A 215 10.83 14.24 19.51
N LEU A 216 9.51 14.49 19.44
CA LEU A 216 8.48 13.47 19.32
C LEU A 216 8.46 12.91 17.90
N GLU A 217 8.58 13.80 16.93
CA GLU A 217 8.71 13.44 15.51
C GLU A 217 9.96 12.59 15.29
N HIS A 218 11.11 13.06 15.77
CA HIS A 218 12.37 12.33 15.64
C HIS A 218 12.31 10.95 16.31
N LEU A 219 11.74 10.87 17.51
CA LEU A 219 11.55 9.60 18.22
C LEU A 219 10.70 8.61 17.40
N ARG A 220 9.63 9.09 16.77
CA ARG A 220 8.76 8.28 15.93
C ARG A 220 9.49 7.80 14.68
N GLU A 221 10.18 8.68 13.96
CA GLU A 221 10.97 8.33 12.78
C GLU A 221 12.04 7.29 13.07
N GLN A 222 12.75 7.43 14.19
CA GLN A 222 13.72 6.44 14.64
C GLN A 222 13.04 5.09 14.90
N ALA A 223 11.89 5.08 15.58
CA ALA A 223 11.17 3.86 15.89
C ALA A 223 10.65 3.11 14.65
N GLU A 224 10.26 3.84 13.60
CA GLU A 224 9.86 3.26 12.31
C GLU A 224 11.02 2.57 11.58
N ARG A 225 12.27 2.87 11.95
CA ARG A 225 13.50 2.30 11.38
C ARG A 225 14.16 1.24 12.26
N TRP A 226 13.54 0.83 13.37
CA TRP A 226 14.13 -0.20 14.23
C TRP A 226 14.08 -1.58 13.60
N ASP A 227 15.24 -2.24 13.53
CA ASP A 227 15.36 -3.61 13.00
C ASP A 227 14.62 -4.65 13.86
N SER A 228 14.56 -4.41 15.18
CA SER A 228 13.89 -5.28 16.14
C SER A 228 12.88 -4.51 17.00
N LEU A 229 11.67 -5.06 17.06
CA LEU A 229 10.54 -4.53 17.82
C LEU A 229 10.26 -5.28 19.14
N ALA A 230 11.07 -6.31 19.45
CA ALA A 230 10.89 -7.14 20.65
C ALA A 230 10.87 -6.31 21.94
N ARG A 231 11.81 -5.37 22.06
CA ARG A 231 11.95 -4.45 23.21
C ARG A 231 11.50 -3.02 22.89
N ALA A 232 10.68 -2.84 21.87
CA ALA A 232 10.28 -1.52 21.38
C ALA A 232 9.66 -0.60 22.44
N PRO A 233 8.76 -1.06 23.35
CA PRO A 233 8.21 -0.19 24.38
C PRO A 233 9.30 0.40 25.30
N SER A 234 10.23 -0.43 25.78
CA SER A 234 11.34 0.02 26.64
C SER A 234 12.30 0.93 25.89
N ARG A 235 12.59 0.62 24.62
CA ARG A 235 13.46 1.45 23.77
C ARG A 235 12.84 2.82 23.50
N LEU A 236 11.52 2.88 23.30
CA LEU A 236 10.78 4.13 23.10
C LEU A 236 10.81 5.02 24.35
N HIS A 237 10.66 4.42 25.52
CA HIS A 237 10.80 5.15 26.79
C HIS A 237 12.23 5.66 27.00
N ALA A 238 13.25 4.83 26.75
CA ALA A 238 14.65 5.23 26.92
C ALA A 238 15.09 6.34 25.95
N ALA A 239 14.48 6.38 24.75
CA ALA A 239 14.75 7.42 23.76
C ALA A 239 13.89 8.69 23.95
N CYS A 240 12.85 8.68 24.82
CA CYS A 240 12.12 9.92 25.11
C CYS A 240 12.92 10.81 26.07
N PRO A 241 13.04 12.12 25.81
CA PRO A 241 13.53 13.08 26.81
C PRO A 241 12.52 13.32 27.97
N CYS A 242 11.45 12.53 28.04
CA CYS A 242 10.26 12.79 28.85
C CYS A 242 9.81 11.57 29.65
N HIS A 243 9.04 11.80 30.71
CA HIS A 243 8.41 10.72 31.47
C HIS A 243 7.33 9.98 30.63
N PRO A 244 7.13 8.65 30.77
CA PRO A 244 6.16 7.87 29.99
C PRO A 244 4.73 8.43 29.97
N SER A 245 4.27 9.02 31.08
CA SER A 245 2.95 9.65 31.14
C SER A 245 2.83 10.87 30.22
N HIS A 246 3.91 11.65 30.07
CA HIS A 246 3.97 12.76 29.13
C HIS A 246 4.02 12.24 27.69
N LEU A 247 4.81 11.19 27.42
CA LEU A 247 4.86 10.54 26.11
C LEU A 247 3.46 10.10 25.65
N CYS A 248 2.70 9.42 26.50
CA CYS A 248 1.33 9.00 26.20
C CYS A 248 0.40 10.19 25.90
N LYS A 249 0.51 11.29 26.67
CA LYS A 249 -0.27 12.51 26.42
C LYS A 249 0.10 13.14 25.08
N CYS A 250 1.38 13.21 24.76
CA CYS A 250 1.88 13.72 23.48
C CYS A 250 1.38 12.87 22.31
N PHE A 251 1.54 11.54 22.37
CA PHE A 251 1.05 10.63 21.34
C PHE A 251 -0.46 10.79 21.08
N ARG A 252 -1.27 10.85 22.15
CA ARG A 252 -2.72 11.10 21.99
C ARG A 252 -3.02 12.48 21.41
N ARG A 253 -2.31 13.52 21.85
CA ARG A 253 -2.54 14.91 21.41
C ARG A 253 -2.20 15.12 19.94
N TYR A 254 -1.09 14.54 19.48
CA TYR A 254 -0.51 14.83 18.18
C TYR A 254 -0.77 13.75 17.13
N TYR A 255 -1.07 12.52 17.55
CA TYR A 255 -1.18 11.35 16.68
C TYR A 255 -2.43 10.49 16.96
N ASP A 256 -3.35 10.91 17.83
CA ASP A 256 -4.59 10.17 18.14
C ASP A 256 -4.43 8.67 18.46
N GLU A 257 -3.21 8.24 18.81
CA GLU A 257 -2.83 6.85 19.10
C GLU A 257 -2.02 6.82 20.40
N THR A 258 -1.96 5.68 21.08
CA THR A 258 -1.02 5.53 22.21
C THR A 258 0.34 5.05 21.71
N PRO A 259 1.43 5.23 22.49
CA PRO A 259 2.73 4.64 22.14
C PRO A 259 2.65 3.11 21.94
N THR A 260 1.81 2.44 22.71
CA THR A 260 1.55 0.99 22.58
C THR A 260 0.84 0.66 21.28
N ASP A 261 -0.17 1.44 20.87
CA ASP A 261 -0.85 1.25 19.58
C ASP A 261 0.10 1.45 18.41
N PHE A 262 0.92 2.50 18.48
CA PHE A 262 1.98 2.79 17.51
C PHE A 262 2.94 1.60 17.34
N ILE A 263 3.51 1.08 18.44
CA ILE A 263 4.41 -0.07 18.39
C ILE A 263 3.70 -1.33 17.89
N ASN A 264 2.47 -1.59 18.34
CA ASN A 264 1.71 -2.74 17.86
C ASN A 264 1.43 -2.65 16.36
N ARG A 265 1.14 -1.46 15.82
CA ARG A 265 0.98 -1.24 14.38
C ARG A 265 2.27 -1.57 13.62
N LEU A 266 3.43 -1.15 14.12
CA LEU A 266 4.72 -1.52 13.52
C LEU A 266 4.97 -3.04 13.56
N ARG A 267 4.65 -3.68 14.70
CA ARG A 267 4.76 -5.14 14.84
C ARG A 267 3.86 -5.87 13.86
N LEU A 268 2.61 -5.45 13.71
CA LEU A 268 1.66 -6.06 12.75
C LEU A 268 2.13 -5.91 11.30
N ARG A 269 2.65 -4.74 10.91
CA ARG A 269 3.26 -4.54 9.58
C ARG A 269 4.42 -5.51 9.34
N GLN A 270 5.32 -5.66 10.32
CA GLN A 270 6.42 -6.62 10.22
C GLN A 270 5.92 -8.08 10.23
N ALA A 271 4.82 -8.38 10.92
CA ALA A 271 4.20 -9.69 10.89
C ALA A 271 3.69 -10.04 9.48
N VAL A 272 3.00 -9.13 8.81
CA VAL A 272 2.53 -9.33 7.43
C VAL A 272 3.70 -9.67 6.49
N ARG A 273 4.82 -8.96 6.61
CA ARG A 273 6.04 -9.29 5.85
C ARG A 273 6.56 -10.70 6.13
N ARG A 274 6.69 -11.05 7.41
CA ARG A 274 7.21 -12.37 7.82
C ARG A 274 6.27 -13.52 7.45
N LEU A 275 4.96 -13.27 7.38
CA LEU A 275 3.96 -14.26 7.00
C LEU A 275 4.01 -14.66 5.52
N LYS A 276 4.73 -13.90 4.68
CA LYS A 276 5.02 -14.30 3.28
C LYS A 276 5.96 -15.50 3.20
N HIS A 277 6.72 -15.81 4.25
CA HIS A 277 7.60 -16.97 4.30
C HIS A 277 6.87 -18.18 4.89
N PRO A 278 6.59 -19.24 4.10
CA PRO A 278 5.71 -20.34 4.52
C PRO A 278 6.24 -21.13 5.73
N GLU A 279 7.57 -21.21 5.88
CA GLU A 279 8.24 -21.94 6.97
C GLU A 279 8.14 -21.26 8.35
N ALA A 280 7.77 -19.98 8.39
CA ALA A 280 7.76 -19.21 9.62
C ALA A 280 6.49 -19.53 10.45
N LYS A 281 6.68 -20.18 11.61
CA LYS A 281 5.59 -20.46 12.56
C LYS A 281 5.01 -19.15 13.10
N VAL A 282 3.68 -19.01 13.05
CA VAL A 282 2.95 -17.81 13.53
C VAL A 282 3.31 -17.47 14.98
N ALA A 283 3.43 -18.49 15.84
CA ALA A 283 3.81 -18.33 17.24
C ALA A 283 5.23 -17.73 17.39
N THR A 284 6.18 -18.20 16.58
CA THR A 284 7.55 -17.69 16.54
C THR A 284 7.57 -16.24 16.07
N ILE A 285 6.87 -15.92 14.98
CA ILE A 285 6.73 -14.53 14.49
C ILE A 285 6.20 -13.62 15.60
N ALA A 286 5.13 -14.01 16.28
CA ALA A 286 4.54 -13.20 17.35
C ALA A 286 5.52 -12.98 18.52
N ALA A 287 6.24 -14.02 18.94
CA ALA A 287 7.22 -13.94 20.02
C ALA A 287 8.42 -13.04 19.64
N GLU A 288 8.98 -13.21 18.44
CA GLU A 288 10.11 -12.40 17.96
C GLU A 288 9.76 -10.92 17.78
N LEU A 289 8.50 -10.61 17.47
CA LEU A 289 8.00 -9.24 17.41
C LEU A 289 7.74 -8.64 18.79
N GLY A 290 7.79 -9.45 19.86
CA GLY A 290 7.63 -9.02 21.26
C GLY A 290 6.18 -8.95 21.74
N PHE A 291 5.30 -9.81 21.21
CA PHE A 291 3.97 -10.02 21.81
C PHE A 291 4.06 -10.98 23.00
N ASP A 292 3.49 -10.58 24.13
CA ASP A 292 3.49 -11.40 25.37
C ASP A 292 2.62 -12.66 25.26
N SER A 293 1.64 -12.67 24.34
CA SER A 293 0.82 -13.84 24.07
C SER A 293 0.36 -13.91 22.62
N LEU A 294 0.25 -15.15 22.12
CA LEU A 294 -0.27 -15.44 20.79
C LEU A 294 -1.72 -14.97 20.62
N SER A 295 -2.53 -15.11 21.67
CA SER A 295 -3.93 -14.66 21.68
C SER A 295 -4.04 -13.13 21.49
N HIS A 296 -3.15 -12.37 22.13
CA HIS A 296 -3.11 -10.92 21.93
C HIS A 296 -2.75 -10.55 20.49
N PHE A 297 -1.72 -11.20 19.94
CA PHE A 297 -1.32 -11.02 18.54
C PHE A 297 -2.47 -11.32 17.57
N HIS A 298 -3.12 -12.48 17.70
CA HIS A 298 -4.25 -12.86 16.82
C HIS A 298 -5.39 -11.85 16.88
N ARG A 299 -5.76 -11.38 18.07
CA ARG A 299 -6.81 -10.38 18.26
C ARG A 299 -6.47 -9.06 17.57
N LEU A 300 -5.24 -8.57 17.76
CA LEU A 300 -4.79 -7.33 17.13
C LEU A 300 -4.70 -7.46 15.61
N PHE A 301 -4.15 -8.57 15.11
CA PHE A 301 -4.01 -8.83 13.67
C PHE A 301 -5.38 -8.90 12.99
N LYS A 302 -6.31 -9.70 13.55
CA LYS A 302 -7.67 -9.80 12.99
C LYS A 302 -8.43 -8.48 13.03
N ARG A 303 -8.23 -7.68 14.08
CA ARG A 303 -8.82 -6.34 14.16
C ARG A 303 -8.27 -5.40 13.09
N GLN A 304 -6.96 -5.46 12.81
CA GLN A 304 -6.31 -4.59 11.83
C GLN A 304 -6.63 -4.99 10.39
N TYR A 305 -6.67 -6.28 10.09
CA TYR A 305 -6.70 -6.79 8.71
C TYR A 305 -7.99 -7.53 8.34
N GLY A 306 -8.91 -7.71 9.27
CA GLY A 306 -10.16 -8.46 9.09
C GLY A 306 -10.01 -9.99 9.04
N ILE A 307 -8.82 -10.50 8.74
CA ILE A 307 -8.53 -11.94 8.62
C ILE A 307 -7.50 -12.42 9.65
N THR A 308 -7.37 -13.74 9.80
CA THR A 308 -6.36 -14.33 10.71
C THR A 308 -4.97 -14.36 10.07
N PRO A 309 -3.88 -14.40 10.85
CA PRO A 309 -2.52 -14.57 10.31
C PRO A 309 -2.38 -15.79 9.40
N ALA A 310 -3.03 -16.91 9.75
CA ALA A 310 -3.02 -18.12 8.93
C ALA A 310 -3.76 -17.95 7.61
N ALA A 311 -4.89 -17.21 7.61
CA ALA A 311 -5.59 -16.87 6.38
C ALA A 311 -4.78 -15.90 5.50
N CYS A 312 -4.10 -14.92 6.12
CA CYS A 312 -3.18 -14.02 5.42
C CYS A 312 -2.03 -14.79 4.75
N ARG A 313 -1.46 -15.79 5.44
CA ARG A 313 -0.43 -16.64 4.83
C ARG A 313 -0.96 -17.44 3.63
N ARG A 314 -2.15 -18.05 3.77
CA ARG A 314 -2.77 -18.79 2.65
C ARG A 314 -3.10 -17.90 1.46
N ALA A 315 -3.54 -16.67 1.72
CA ALA A 315 -3.83 -15.72 0.65
C ALA A 315 -2.57 -15.23 -0.09
N GLY A 316 -1.38 -15.42 0.51
CA GLY A 316 -0.10 -15.07 -0.08
C GLY A 316 0.72 -16.26 -0.59
N PHE A 317 0.19 -17.49 -0.62
CA PHE A 317 0.84 -18.65 -1.28
C PHE A 317 -0.11 -19.85 -1.45
N ASP A 318 -0.32 -20.28 -2.70
CA ASP A 318 -0.59 -21.69 -3.06
C ASP A 318 0.75 -22.42 -3.10
N GLY A 319 1.05 -23.15 -2.03
CA GLY A 319 2.23 -24.01 -1.95
C GLY A 319 1.86 -25.44 -2.34
N GLU A 320 1.90 -25.76 -3.63
CA GLU A 320 2.12 -27.13 -4.11
C GLU A 320 3.02 -27.12 -5.34
N ALA A 321 4.23 -27.69 -5.16
CA ALA A 321 5.20 -28.26 -6.12
C ALA A 321 6.58 -28.12 -5.44
N VAL A 322 7.31 -29.15 -5.00
CA VAL A 322 7.34 -30.57 -5.34
C VAL A 322 7.96 -31.30 -4.13
N ASP A 323 7.20 -32.17 -3.47
CA ASP A 323 7.72 -33.49 -3.12
C ASP A 323 7.23 -34.41 -4.25
N LEU A 324 8.15 -35.20 -4.83
CA LEU A 324 8.05 -36.12 -5.98
C LEU A 324 8.92 -35.69 -7.18
N LEU A 325 10.21 -36.04 -7.12
CA LEU A 325 10.87 -37.03 -8.00
C LEU A 325 12.40 -36.80 -8.02
N PHE A 326 13.11 -37.73 -7.36
CA PHE A 326 14.55 -38.00 -7.34
C PHE A 326 15.51 -36.95 -6.75
#